data_AF-A0A238YS08-F1
#
_entry.id   AF-A0A238YS08-F1
#
_cell.length_a   1.000
_cell.length_b   1.000
_cell.length_c   1.000
_cell.angle_alpha   90.00
_cell.angle_beta   90.00
_cell.angle_gamma   90.00
#
_symmetry.space_group_name_H-M   'P 1'
#
loop_
_entity.id
_entity.type
_entity.pdbx_description
1 polymer ?
#
loop_
_entity_poly.entity_id
_entity_poly.type
_entity_poly.pdbx_seq_one_letter_code
_entity_poly.pdbx_strand_id
1 'polypeptide(L)'
;MARAHGARAQIALAFETVYGTPPASGYRLMPFARTTLGAEQPLLNSELLGYGRDPLAPIKDAITADGEVVVPIDVEAFGFWLKAAFGAPTTTGTTPKTHTFQSGNWTLPSMAIEVAMPEVPRFAMYAGCVMDQLNWQMNRSGLLTATARLIAQGEAIAATMAAGTPTALGLQRFGHFNGVVKRNGTALGNVVSAEITYANGLDRIETIRNDGKIEGADPGMAALTGRIEVRFAERPRHPSHRRHALRARVRLQPRCERQLHLHSPCRLPAGPADRDPRAPGYPGQFRLAGGQSHQPRPHVHRRPRQHRHGILIMIRLNLSNRPEWLDLLPGLRVLVAPLTTALMVSARADPLIDDLSETSSQEDMALAMAKAVARRAVLEWEGVGDDDGNLVPVSPAGIDALLDIWPVFEAFQAQYVARGLMLDLEKNASAPLPTGPSAGATATARPAQAPAPTAPQD
;
A
#
# COMPACT_ATOMS: atom_id res chain seq x y z
N MET A 1 6.44 -33.23 36.78
CA MET A 1 6.58 -32.56 35.47
C MET A 1 5.75 -31.29 35.51
N ALA A 2 6.35 -30.13 35.29
CA ALA A 2 5.60 -28.89 35.16
C ALA A 2 4.71 -28.97 33.90
N ARG A 3 3.50 -28.42 33.98
CA ARG A 3 2.56 -28.36 32.85
C ARG A 3 2.41 -26.90 32.47
N ALA A 4 2.53 -26.58 31.19
CA ALA A 4 2.29 -25.23 30.71
C ALA A 4 0.80 -25.01 30.48
N HIS A 5 0.28 -23.91 31.00
CA HIS A 5 -1.06 -23.44 30.72
C HIS A 5 -1.02 -22.37 29.63
N GLY A 6 -1.82 -22.54 28.57
CA GLY A 6 -1.90 -21.58 27.47
C GLY A 6 -2.26 -20.15 27.92
N ALA A 7 -2.98 -20.00 29.04
CA ALA A 7 -3.31 -18.69 29.63
C ALA A 7 -2.09 -17.90 30.16
N ARG A 8 -0.95 -18.58 30.36
CA ARG A 8 0.33 -17.96 30.77
C ARG A 8 1.33 -17.86 29.63
N ALA A 9 0.98 -18.35 28.44
CA ALA A 9 1.81 -18.19 27.26
C ALA A 9 1.88 -16.70 26.88
N GLN A 10 3.05 -16.27 26.41
CA GLN A 10 3.31 -14.89 26.03
C GLN A 10 3.91 -14.85 24.63
N ILE A 11 3.57 -13.80 23.88
CA ILE A 11 4.22 -13.49 22.61
C ILE A 11 4.91 -12.13 22.75
N ALA A 12 6.22 -12.10 22.56
CA ALA A 12 6.99 -10.88 22.47
C ALA A 12 7.42 -10.66 21.01
N LEU A 13 7.18 -9.46 20.47
CA LEU A 13 7.47 -9.13 19.07
C LEU A 13 8.40 -7.92 19.00
N ALA A 14 9.42 -8.01 18.16
CA ALA A 14 10.27 -6.89 17.75
C ALA A 14 10.55 -6.95 16.24
N PHE A 15 10.79 -5.79 15.62
CA PHE A 15 11.24 -5.75 14.22
C PHE A 15 12.76 -5.92 14.16
N GLU A 16 13.23 -6.71 13.21
CA GLU A 16 14.66 -6.91 12.97
C GLU A 16 15.23 -5.75 12.15
N THR A 17 16.52 -5.48 12.34
CA THR A 17 17.27 -4.57 11.46
C THR A 17 17.98 -5.32 10.33
N VAL A 18 18.32 -6.58 10.59
CA VAL A 18 18.91 -7.53 9.63
C VAL A 18 18.08 -8.80 9.67
N TYR A 19 17.68 -9.29 8.50
CA TYR A 19 16.86 -10.49 8.38
C TYR A 19 17.48 -11.68 9.14
N GLY A 20 16.66 -12.35 9.95
CA GLY A 20 17.08 -13.54 10.69
C GLY A 20 17.94 -13.25 11.92
N THR A 21 18.11 -11.98 12.29
CA THR A 21 18.88 -11.56 13.46
C THR A 21 17.96 -10.93 14.51
N PRO A 22 17.53 -11.69 15.53
CA PRO A 22 16.71 -11.16 16.61
C PRO A 22 17.40 -9.97 17.31
N PRO A 23 16.72 -8.83 17.50
CA PRO A 23 17.31 -7.68 18.16
C PRO A 23 17.52 -7.97 19.65
N ALA A 24 18.49 -7.30 20.28
CA ALA A 24 18.72 -7.45 21.72
C ALA A 24 17.65 -6.77 22.60
N SER A 25 16.86 -5.86 22.04
CA SER A 25 15.83 -5.09 22.75
C SER A 25 14.76 -4.58 21.78
N GLY A 26 13.76 -3.86 22.30
CA GLY A 26 12.65 -3.31 21.50
C GLY A 26 11.45 -4.22 21.38
N TYR A 27 11.42 -5.32 22.15
CA TYR A 27 10.28 -6.22 22.22
C TYR A 27 9.09 -5.60 22.93
N ARG A 28 7.90 -5.95 22.45
CA ARG A 28 6.63 -5.61 23.07
C ARG A 28 5.77 -6.87 23.21
N LEU A 29 5.11 -7.01 24.36
CA LEU A 29 4.17 -8.13 24.56
C LEU A 29 2.91 -7.89 23.73
N MET A 30 2.65 -8.81 22.81
CA MET A 30 1.51 -8.77 21.91
C MET A 30 0.35 -9.56 22.50
N PRO A 31 -0.88 -8.99 22.51
CA PRO A 31 -2.07 -9.78 22.78
C PRO A 31 -2.32 -10.74 21.62
N PHE A 32 -2.62 -12.00 21.95
CA PHE A 32 -2.93 -13.03 20.96
C PHE A 32 -4.01 -13.97 21.49
N ALA A 33 -4.72 -14.65 20.58
CA ALA A 33 -5.73 -15.66 20.90
C ALA A 33 -5.20 -17.08 20.67
N ARG A 34 -4.40 -17.28 19.62
CA ARG A 34 -3.68 -18.54 19.34
C ARG A 34 -2.44 -18.28 18.50
N THR A 35 -1.51 -19.23 18.53
CA THR A 35 -0.36 -19.30 17.63
C THR A 35 -0.11 -20.75 17.23
N THR A 36 0.30 -20.97 15.99
CA THR A 36 0.75 -22.28 15.48
C THR A 36 2.18 -22.22 14.94
N LEU A 37 2.93 -21.14 15.23
CA LEU A 37 4.32 -21.02 14.83
C LEU A 37 5.14 -22.23 15.31
N GLY A 38 5.88 -22.85 14.40
CA GLY A 38 6.71 -24.01 14.67
C GLY A 38 7.74 -24.23 13.58
N ALA A 39 8.89 -24.80 13.95
CA ALA A 39 9.82 -25.37 12.99
C ALA A 39 9.62 -26.88 12.86
N GLU A 40 9.65 -27.36 11.62
CA GLU A 40 9.59 -28.77 11.27
C GLU A 40 10.85 -29.16 10.48
N GLN A 41 11.34 -30.38 10.71
CA GLN A 41 12.46 -30.95 9.98
C GLN A 41 12.14 -32.40 9.63
N PRO A 42 11.80 -32.70 8.35
CA PRO A 42 11.54 -34.06 7.90
C PRO A 42 12.75 -34.99 8.08
N LEU A 43 12.45 -36.28 8.25
CA LEU A 43 13.45 -37.34 8.29
C LEU A 43 13.33 -38.17 7.01
N LEU A 44 14.40 -38.24 6.23
CA LEU A 44 14.51 -39.02 5.02
C LEU A 44 15.00 -40.44 5.33
N ASN A 45 14.31 -41.44 4.79
CA ASN A 45 14.74 -42.82 4.90
C ASN A 45 16.09 -43.02 4.21
N SER A 46 16.93 -43.84 4.82
CA SER A 46 18.20 -44.24 4.20
C SER A 46 17.94 -45.09 2.95
N GLU A 47 18.58 -44.72 1.84
CA GLU A 47 18.54 -45.46 0.57
C GLU A 47 19.50 -46.67 0.52
N LEU A 48 20.38 -46.78 1.51
CA LEU A 48 21.44 -47.80 1.54
C LEU A 48 20.88 -49.22 1.72
N LEU A 49 21.25 -50.11 0.80
CA LEU A 49 20.94 -51.54 0.82
C LEU A 49 22.14 -52.37 1.29
N GLY A 50 21.87 -53.55 1.86
CA GLY A 50 22.93 -54.50 2.26
C GLY A 50 23.39 -54.41 3.72
N TYR A 51 22.77 -53.56 4.54
CA TYR A 51 23.10 -53.38 5.97
C TYR A 51 22.23 -54.20 6.93
N GLY A 52 21.55 -55.23 6.43
CA GLY A 52 20.66 -56.09 7.21
C GLY A 52 19.18 -55.82 6.95
N ARG A 53 18.31 -56.37 7.82
CA ARG A 53 16.85 -56.25 7.73
C ARG A 53 16.29 -55.06 8.50
N ASP A 54 17.03 -54.56 9.48
CA ASP A 54 16.61 -53.43 10.30
C ASP A 54 16.81 -52.11 9.54
N PRO A 55 15.87 -51.16 9.66
CA PRO A 55 15.98 -49.87 8.99
C PRO A 55 17.16 -49.07 9.55
N LEU A 56 17.92 -48.46 8.65
CA LEU A 56 19.03 -47.58 9.02
C LEU A 56 18.52 -46.23 9.55
N ALA A 57 19.39 -45.55 10.31
CA ALA A 57 19.09 -44.24 10.87
C ALA A 57 18.70 -43.23 9.76
N PRO A 58 17.55 -42.56 9.87
CA PRO A 58 17.14 -41.53 8.91
C PRO A 58 18.08 -40.32 8.89
N ILE A 59 18.12 -39.64 7.75
CA ILE A 59 18.87 -38.39 7.56
C ILE A 59 17.91 -37.21 7.71
N LYS A 60 18.39 -36.10 8.26
CA LYS A 60 17.59 -34.88 8.42
C LYS A 60 17.53 -34.08 7.13
N ASP A 61 16.35 -33.59 6.78
CA ASP A 61 16.12 -32.72 5.63
C ASP A 61 16.25 -31.23 5.99
N ALA A 62 15.95 -30.33 5.05
CA ALA A 62 15.84 -28.90 5.28
C ALA A 62 14.81 -28.56 6.37
N ILE A 63 15.06 -27.45 7.09
CA ILE A 63 14.21 -26.95 8.16
C ILE A 63 13.25 -25.91 7.58
N THR A 64 11.97 -26.09 7.87
CA THR A 64 10.92 -25.14 7.52
C THR A 64 10.31 -24.59 8.80
N ALA A 65 10.18 -23.26 8.91
CA ALA A 65 9.49 -22.63 10.02
C ALA A 65 8.39 -21.69 9.51
N ASP A 66 7.15 -21.96 9.94
CA ASP A 66 5.99 -21.14 9.59
C ASP A 66 4.84 -21.35 10.58
N GLY A 67 3.77 -20.62 10.33
CA GLY A 67 2.52 -20.76 11.06
C GLY A 67 1.73 -19.48 11.05
N GLU A 68 0.72 -19.42 11.90
CA GLU A 68 -0.14 -18.26 12.03
C GLU A 68 -0.29 -17.80 13.48
N VAL A 69 -0.52 -16.50 13.63
CA VAL A 69 -0.88 -15.89 14.92
C VAL A 69 -2.24 -15.22 14.75
N VAL A 70 -3.19 -15.58 15.60
CA VAL A 70 -4.50 -14.91 15.65
C VAL A 70 -4.45 -13.83 16.72
N VAL A 71 -4.71 -12.59 16.32
CA VAL A 71 -4.58 -11.40 17.14
C VAL A 71 -5.87 -10.58 17.15
N PRO A 72 -6.19 -9.88 18.25
CA PRO A 72 -7.29 -8.92 18.25
C PRO A 72 -6.98 -7.75 17.32
N ILE A 73 -8.03 -7.19 16.70
CA ILE A 73 -7.91 -5.89 16.02
C ILE A 73 -8.17 -4.81 17.07
N ASP A 74 -7.09 -4.16 17.50
CA ASP A 74 -7.09 -3.10 18.51
C ASP A 74 -6.36 -1.85 18.02
N VAL A 75 -6.47 -0.75 18.76
CA VAL A 75 -5.98 0.57 18.36
C VAL A 75 -4.44 0.64 18.28
N GLU A 76 -3.72 -0.16 19.07
CA GLU A 76 -2.26 -0.01 19.24
C GLU A 76 -1.48 -1.21 18.70
N ALA A 77 -1.77 -2.43 19.17
CA ALA A 77 -1.01 -3.64 18.80
C ALA A 77 -1.24 -4.06 17.35
N PHE A 78 -2.44 -3.84 16.82
CA PHE A 78 -2.74 -4.14 15.41
C PHE A 78 -1.85 -3.33 14.45
N GLY A 79 -1.36 -2.16 14.86
CA GLY A 79 -0.41 -1.36 14.07
C GLY A 79 0.92 -2.07 13.80
N PHE A 80 1.37 -2.96 14.69
CA PHE A 80 2.58 -3.79 14.46
C PHE A 80 2.34 -4.80 13.33
N TRP A 81 1.18 -5.45 13.33
CA TRP A 81 0.78 -6.39 12.27
C TRP A 81 0.56 -5.68 10.94
N LEU A 82 -0.04 -4.48 10.93
CA LEU A 82 -0.14 -3.67 9.73
C LEU A 82 1.24 -3.25 9.21
N LYS A 83 2.18 -2.91 10.10
CA LYS A 83 3.56 -2.63 9.72
C LYS A 83 4.25 -3.85 9.12
N ALA A 84 3.99 -5.05 9.64
CA ALA A 84 4.50 -6.30 9.07
C ALA A 84 3.94 -6.54 7.65
N ALA A 85 2.67 -6.22 7.40
CA ALA A 85 2.00 -6.51 6.13
C ALA A 85 2.45 -5.55 5.01
N PHE A 86 2.59 -4.28 5.37
CA PHE A 86 2.68 -3.17 4.41
C PHE A 86 3.99 -2.37 4.52
N GLY A 87 4.78 -2.58 5.57
CA GLY A 87 5.91 -1.73 5.93
C GLY A 87 5.53 -0.54 6.81
N ALA A 88 6.49 0.35 7.04
CA ALA A 88 6.31 1.47 7.97
C ALA A 88 5.19 2.43 7.52
N PRO A 89 4.27 2.83 8.41
CA PRO A 89 3.23 3.79 8.06
C PRO A 89 3.79 5.20 7.95
N THR A 90 3.22 6.00 7.05
CA THR A 90 3.32 7.46 7.15
C THR A 90 2.38 7.95 8.26
N THR A 91 2.95 8.60 9.26
CA THR A 91 2.20 9.08 10.44
C THR A 91 2.09 10.59 10.42
N THR A 92 0.88 11.12 10.61
CA THR A 92 0.60 12.56 10.70
C THR A 92 -0.27 12.88 11.92
N GLY A 93 -0.27 14.15 12.34
CA GLY A 93 -1.01 14.62 13.52
C GLY A 93 -0.29 14.34 14.84
N THR A 94 -0.82 14.90 15.93
CA THR A 94 -0.29 14.76 17.29
C THR A 94 -1.18 13.85 18.13
N THR A 95 -2.45 14.24 18.32
CA THR A 95 -3.50 13.45 18.99
C THR A 95 -4.88 13.85 18.45
N PRO A 96 -5.64 12.97 17.77
CA PRO A 96 -5.27 11.61 17.34
C PRO A 96 -4.25 11.61 16.19
N LYS A 97 -3.44 10.55 16.13
CA LYS A 97 -2.53 10.29 15.00
C LYS A 97 -3.26 9.63 13.85
N THR A 98 -2.88 9.95 12.62
CA THR A 98 -3.33 9.27 11.41
C THR A 98 -2.17 8.48 10.82
N HIS A 99 -2.32 7.16 10.72
CA HIS A 99 -1.36 6.25 10.12
C HIS A 99 -1.86 5.81 8.74
N THR A 100 -1.03 6.00 7.71
CA THR A 100 -1.28 5.52 6.35
C THR A 100 -0.28 4.43 6.01
N PHE A 101 -0.78 3.22 5.78
CA PHE A 101 0.01 2.08 5.33
C PHE A 101 -0.14 1.95 3.81
N GLN A 102 0.98 1.79 3.10
CA GLN A 102 1.00 1.65 1.65
C GLN A 102 1.28 0.20 1.28
N SER A 103 0.39 -0.43 0.50
CA SER A 103 0.59 -1.77 -0.02
C SER A 103 1.59 -1.80 -1.18
N GLY A 104 2.09 -3.00 -1.52
CA GLY A 104 2.98 -3.21 -2.67
C GLY A 104 4.43 -2.76 -2.44
N ASN A 105 4.89 -2.72 -1.19
CA ASN A 105 6.28 -2.43 -0.88
C ASN A 105 7.16 -3.65 -1.22
N TRP A 106 8.25 -3.41 -1.97
CA TRP A 106 9.22 -4.44 -2.38
C TRP A 106 10.10 -4.95 -1.23
N THR A 107 10.16 -4.21 -0.12
CA THR A 107 10.91 -4.64 1.06
C THR A 107 9.99 -4.64 2.27
N LEU A 108 9.57 -5.84 2.66
CA LEU A 108 8.77 -6.04 3.87
C LEU A 108 9.68 -6.19 5.08
N PRO A 109 9.30 -5.64 6.25
CA PRO A 109 10.11 -5.77 7.44
C PRO A 109 10.00 -7.19 8.01
N SER A 110 11.13 -7.78 8.37
CA SER A 110 11.14 -9.00 9.16
C SER A 110 11.01 -8.72 10.65
N MET A 111 10.54 -9.72 11.38
CA MET A 111 10.29 -9.65 12.81
C MET A 111 10.91 -10.84 13.53
N ALA A 112 11.31 -10.60 14.77
CA ALA A 112 11.62 -11.64 15.72
C ALA A 112 10.43 -11.79 16.66
N ILE A 113 9.90 -13.01 16.77
CA ILE A 113 8.76 -13.35 17.60
C ILE A 113 9.19 -14.41 18.60
N GLU A 114 9.11 -14.11 19.89
CA GLU A 114 9.35 -15.08 20.95
C GLU A 114 8.01 -15.59 21.49
N VAL A 115 7.78 -16.90 21.39
CA VAL A 115 6.68 -17.59 22.07
C VAL A 115 7.23 -18.18 23.36
N ALA A 116 6.82 -17.60 24.48
CA ALA A 116 7.27 -17.98 25.80
C ALA A 116 6.22 -18.81 26.54
N MET A 117 6.66 -19.93 27.13
CA MET A 117 5.89 -20.73 28.07
C MET A 117 6.61 -20.71 29.43
N PRO A 118 6.38 -19.73 30.31
CA PRO A 118 7.20 -19.56 31.52
C PRO A 118 7.15 -20.74 32.50
N GLU A 119 6.02 -21.45 32.54
CA GLU A 119 5.79 -22.59 33.45
C GLU A 119 6.56 -23.85 33.02
N VAL A 120 6.93 -23.96 31.75
CA VAL A 120 7.78 -25.00 31.19
C VAL A 120 8.85 -24.29 30.39
N PRO A 121 10.06 -24.04 30.93
CA PRO A 121 11.02 -23.04 30.45
C PRO A 121 11.43 -23.27 28.98
N ARG A 122 10.55 -22.84 28.09
CA ARG A 122 10.59 -23.00 26.64
C ARG A 122 10.25 -21.63 26.09
N PHE A 123 11.29 -20.99 25.60
CA PHE A 123 11.24 -19.68 24.97
C PHE A 123 11.70 -19.89 23.53
N ALA A 124 10.72 -20.03 22.63
CA ALA A 124 10.97 -20.31 21.22
C ALA A 124 11.03 -18.97 20.47
N MET A 125 12.23 -18.59 20.04
CA MET A 125 12.48 -17.41 19.22
C MET A 125 12.40 -17.81 17.74
N TYR A 126 11.42 -17.25 17.04
CA TYR A 126 11.29 -17.33 15.59
C TYR A 126 11.93 -16.07 15.00
N ALA A 127 13.04 -16.26 14.27
CA ALA A 127 13.76 -15.18 13.61
C ALA A 127 13.35 -15.07 12.13
N GLY A 128 13.48 -13.88 11.54
CA GLY A 128 13.18 -13.67 10.13
C GLY A 128 11.71 -13.86 9.77
N CYS A 129 10.77 -13.61 10.69
CA CYS A 129 9.34 -13.71 10.40
C CYS A 129 8.91 -12.61 9.43
N VAL A 130 8.49 -12.97 8.23
CA VAL A 130 7.86 -12.07 7.24
C VAL A 130 6.40 -12.45 7.10
N MET A 131 5.52 -11.45 6.98
CA MET A 131 4.08 -11.70 6.89
C MET A 131 3.62 -11.93 5.46
N ASP A 132 3.14 -13.14 5.20
CA ASP A 132 2.59 -13.54 3.90
C ASP A 132 1.14 -13.11 3.74
N GLN A 133 0.31 -13.35 4.75
CA GLN A 133 -1.12 -13.07 4.64
C GLN A 133 -1.68 -12.47 5.92
N LEU A 134 -2.53 -11.46 5.77
CA LEU A 134 -3.34 -10.90 6.84
C LEU A 134 -4.82 -11.02 6.45
N ASN A 135 -5.59 -11.79 7.21
CA ASN A 135 -7.03 -11.94 7.00
C ASN A 135 -7.83 -11.58 8.24
N TRP A 136 -9.04 -11.08 8.05
CA TRP A 136 -10.02 -10.94 9.12
C TRP A 136 -11.44 -10.94 8.57
N GLN A 137 -12.37 -11.28 9.45
CA GLN A 137 -13.79 -11.26 9.17
C GLN A 137 -14.52 -10.33 10.15
N MET A 138 -15.48 -9.58 9.62
CA MET A 138 -16.37 -8.69 10.34
C MET A 138 -17.79 -9.23 10.23
N ASN A 139 -18.43 -9.43 11.37
CA ASN A 139 -19.81 -9.89 11.47
C ASN A 139 -20.58 -9.01 12.47
N ARG A 140 -21.91 -9.10 12.45
CA ARG A 140 -22.78 -8.35 13.39
C ARG A 140 -22.52 -8.67 14.86
N SER A 141 -21.90 -9.81 15.17
CA SER A 141 -21.54 -10.24 16.51
C SER A 141 -20.16 -10.91 16.50
N GLY A 142 -19.58 -11.07 17.70
CA GLY A 142 -18.29 -11.71 17.89
C GLY A 142 -17.14 -10.72 18.14
N LEU A 143 -15.96 -11.29 18.34
CA LEU A 143 -14.73 -10.55 18.56
C LEU A 143 -14.05 -10.30 17.21
N LEU A 144 -13.63 -9.06 16.98
CA LEU A 144 -12.86 -8.74 15.78
C LEU A 144 -11.40 -9.20 15.99
N THR A 145 -11.00 -10.21 15.22
CA THR A 145 -9.66 -10.79 15.22
C THR A 145 -9.13 -10.90 13.80
N ALA A 146 -7.82 -10.76 13.66
CA ALA A 146 -7.11 -11.02 12.43
C ALA A 146 -6.21 -12.25 12.58
N THR A 147 -5.98 -12.95 11.48
CA THR A 147 -5.02 -14.04 11.37
C THR A 147 -3.85 -13.56 10.52
N ALA A 148 -2.66 -13.55 11.11
CA ALA A 148 -1.39 -13.23 10.47
C ALA A 148 -0.66 -14.53 10.14
N ARG A 149 -0.50 -14.86 8.86
CA ARG A 149 0.32 -15.98 8.38
C ARG A 149 1.75 -15.52 8.16
N LEU A 150 2.69 -16.26 8.72
CA LEU A 150 4.09 -15.87 8.79
C LEU A 150 4.98 -16.98 8.23
N ILE A 151 6.02 -16.58 7.52
CA ILE A 151 7.14 -17.43 7.13
C ILE A 151 8.35 -16.98 7.94
N ALA A 152 8.96 -17.88 8.70
CA ALA A 152 10.12 -17.60 9.52
C ALA A 152 11.37 -18.25 8.92
N GLN A 153 12.54 -17.66 9.19
CA GLN A 153 13.81 -18.25 8.80
C GLN A 153 14.09 -19.54 9.59
N GLY A 154 13.75 -19.54 10.88
CA GLY A 154 13.93 -20.69 11.74
C GLY A 154 13.58 -20.40 13.19
N GLU A 155 13.70 -21.44 14.02
CA GLU A 155 13.40 -21.41 15.44
C GLU A 155 14.67 -21.67 16.26
N ALA A 156 14.83 -20.93 17.35
CA ALA A 156 15.82 -21.19 18.40
C ALA A 156 15.10 -21.29 19.75
N ILE A 157 15.33 -22.40 20.47
CA ILE A 157 14.67 -22.66 21.75
C ILE A 157 15.65 -22.41 22.88
N ALA A 158 15.25 -21.60 23.86
CA ALA A 158 16.01 -21.32 25.06
C ALA A 158 15.23 -21.70 26.33
N ALA A 159 15.96 -21.83 27.43
CA ALA A 159 15.40 -22.03 28.77
C ALA A 159 15.09 -20.72 29.51
N THR A 160 15.45 -19.58 28.93
CA THR A 160 15.22 -18.24 29.48
C THR A 160 14.75 -17.29 28.39
N MET A 161 14.06 -16.23 28.79
CA MET A 161 13.48 -15.24 27.90
C MET A 161 14.57 -14.37 27.25
N ALA A 162 14.70 -14.42 25.93
CA ALA A 162 15.64 -13.59 25.18
C ALA A 162 15.08 -12.18 24.94
N ALA A 163 13.75 -12.01 24.92
CA ALA A 163 13.12 -10.71 24.72
C ALA A 163 13.27 -9.73 25.90
N GLY A 164 13.96 -10.11 26.97
CA GLY A 164 14.15 -9.31 28.19
C GLY A 164 12.85 -9.15 28.98
N THR A 165 12.53 -7.92 29.39
CA THR A 165 11.30 -7.56 30.13
C THR A 165 10.37 -6.68 29.28
N PRO A 166 9.72 -7.25 28.24
CA PRO A 166 8.86 -6.47 27.36
C PRO A 166 7.62 -5.94 28.09
N THR A 167 7.22 -4.72 27.74
CA THR A 167 6.00 -4.11 28.28
C THR A 167 4.77 -4.59 27.51
N ALA A 168 3.63 -4.77 28.18
CA ALA A 168 2.35 -5.10 27.55
C ALA A 168 1.65 -3.87 26.97
N LEU A 169 1.11 -3.97 25.76
CA LEU A 169 0.23 -2.94 25.20
C LEU A 169 -1.14 -2.97 25.88
N GLY A 170 -1.72 -1.79 26.08
CA GLY A 170 -3.07 -1.68 26.65
C GLY A 170 -4.10 -2.08 25.60
N LEU A 171 -4.75 -3.22 25.77
CA LEU A 171 -5.67 -3.75 24.76
C LEU A 171 -6.93 -2.85 24.60
N GLN A 172 -7.06 -2.22 23.44
CA GLN A 172 -8.21 -1.37 23.09
C GLN A 172 -8.89 -1.85 21.80
N ARG A 173 -9.79 -2.84 21.93
CA ARG A 173 -10.43 -3.47 20.75
C ARG A 173 -11.31 -2.51 19.97
N PHE A 174 -11.26 -2.59 18.65
CA PHE A 174 -12.29 -2.01 17.79
C PHE A 174 -13.60 -2.79 17.92
N GLY A 175 -14.73 -2.08 17.85
CA GLY A 175 -16.06 -2.70 17.82
C GLY A 175 -16.51 -3.02 16.38
N HIS A 176 -17.38 -4.02 16.23
CA HIS A 176 -17.94 -4.45 14.93
C HIS A 176 -19.22 -3.69 14.51
N PHE A 177 -19.66 -2.70 15.28
CA PHE A 177 -21.01 -2.14 15.19
C PHE A 177 -21.25 -1.13 14.06
N ASN A 178 -20.20 -0.70 13.34
CA ASN A 178 -20.30 0.35 12.34
C ASN A 178 -19.83 -0.16 10.98
N GLY A 179 -20.77 -0.46 10.08
CA GLY A 179 -20.49 -0.86 8.71
C GLY A 179 -21.47 -0.20 7.75
N VAL A 180 -21.02 0.82 7.02
CA VAL A 180 -21.84 1.55 6.03
C VAL A 180 -21.08 1.63 4.72
N VAL A 181 -21.73 1.23 3.63
CA VAL A 181 -21.24 1.48 2.28
C VAL A 181 -21.69 2.86 1.84
N LYS A 182 -20.73 3.73 1.53
CA LYS A 182 -20.99 5.07 1.01
C LYS A 182 -20.56 5.17 -0.45
N ARG A 183 -21.34 5.87 -1.28
CA ARG A 183 -20.95 6.31 -2.62
C ARG A 183 -20.95 7.84 -2.63
N ASN A 184 -19.81 8.43 -2.97
CA ASN A 184 -19.62 9.89 -2.97
C ASN A 184 -20.03 10.55 -1.63
N GLY A 185 -19.82 9.87 -0.50
CA GLY A 185 -20.19 10.35 0.82
C GLY A 185 -21.61 9.99 1.28
N THR A 186 -22.51 9.61 0.37
CA THR A 186 -23.90 9.23 0.68
C THR A 186 -24.00 7.74 1.03
N ALA A 187 -24.71 7.42 2.12
CA ALA A 187 -24.95 6.03 2.52
C ALA A 187 -25.85 5.31 1.50
N LEU A 188 -25.39 4.17 0.98
CA LEU A 188 -26.14 3.32 0.05
C LEU A 188 -26.74 2.08 0.73
N GLY A 189 -26.10 1.61 1.79
CA GLY A 189 -26.51 0.40 2.47
C GLY A 189 -25.63 0.10 3.66
N ASN A 190 -26.11 -0.82 4.50
CA ASN A 190 -25.42 -1.26 5.68
C ASN A 190 -24.68 -2.57 5.39
N VAL A 191 -23.43 -2.67 5.86
CA VAL A 191 -22.64 -3.89 5.76
C VAL A 191 -23.19 -4.91 6.76
N VAL A 192 -23.48 -6.12 6.28
CA VAL A 192 -23.96 -7.25 7.09
C VAL A 192 -22.77 -8.07 7.57
N SER A 193 -21.87 -8.39 6.65
CA SER A 193 -20.62 -9.09 6.89
C SER A 193 -19.55 -8.59 5.92
N ALA A 194 -18.29 -8.68 6.32
CA ALA A 194 -17.17 -8.44 5.44
C ALA A 194 -16.03 -9.40 5.76
N GLU A 195 -15.44 -9.97 4.74
CA GLU A 195 -14.21 -10.75 4.82
C GLU A 195 -13.17 -10.06 3.96
N ILE A 196 -11.98 -9.87 4.52
CA ILE A 196 -10.86 -9.24 3.84
C ILE A 196 -9.64 -10.15 4.01
N THR A 197 -8.96 -10.40 2.91
CA THR A 197 -7.67 -11.07 2.86
C THR A 197 -6.71 -10.22 2.05
N TYR A 198 -5.60 -9.85 2.68
CA TYR A 198 -4.45 -9.30 1.98
C TYR A 198 -3.33 -10.35 1.98
N ALA A 199 -2.81 -10.66 0.80
CA ALA A 199 -1.69 -11.58 0.61
C ALA A 199 -0.53 -10.83 -0.07
N ASN A 200 0.68 -11.01 0.44
CA ASN A 200 1.93 -10.54 -0.16
C ASN A 200 2.49 -11.56 -1.16
N GLY A 201 2.03 -12.81 -1.13
CA GLY A 201 2.45 -13.86 -2.07
C GLY A 201 3.94 -14.14 -1.94
N LEU A 202 4.39 -14.40 -0.71
CA LEU A 202 5.82 -14.58 -0.44
C LEU A 202 6.37 -15.85 -1.09
N ASP A 203 7.47 -15.70 -1.80
CA ASP A 203 8.26 -16.80 -2.34
C ASP A 203 9.44 -17.09 -1.41
N ARG A 204 9.56 -18.33 -0.95
CA ARG A 204 10.67 -18.75 -0.07
C ARG A 204 11.95 -18.87 -0.87
N ILE A 205 13.04 -18.33 -0.33
CA ILE A 205 14.38 -18.46 -0.92
C ILE A 205 15.08 -19.66 -0.27
N GLU A 206 15.00 -20.82 -0.92
CA GLU A 206 15.48 -22.11 -0.39
C GLU A 206 16.90 -22.45 -0.87
N THR A 207 17.87 -21.59 -0.58
CA THR A 207 19.28 -21.88 -0.90
C THR A 207 19.89 -22.94 0.01
N ILE A 208 20.89 -23.66 -0.50
CA ILE A 208 21.69 -24.60 0.30
C ILE A 208 22.56 -23.81 1.28
N ARG A 209 22.19 -23.87 2.56
CA ARG A 209 22.94 -23.27 3.67
C ARG A 209 23.43 -24.34 4.64
N ASN A 210 24.47 -24.02 5.39
CA ASN A 210 25.03 -24.91 6.40
C ASN A 210 24.09 -25.16 7.59
N ASP A 211 23.09 -24.29 7.80
CA ASP A 211 22.09 -24.38 8.86
C ASP A 211 20.77 -25.03 8.40
N GLY A 212 20.63 -25.37 7.11
CA GLY A 212 19.44 -26.00 6.53
C GLY A 212 18.20 -25.12 6.54
N LYS A 213 18.33 -23.80 6.76
CA LYS A 213 17.23 -22.84 6.83
C LYS A 213 17.04 -22.11 5.50
N ILE A 214 15.87 -21.49 5.33
CA ILE A 214 15.64 -20.57 4.20
C ILE A 214 16.55 -19.33 4.32
N GLU A 215 16.96 -18.76 3.19
CA GLU A 215 17.75 -17.53 3.19
C GLU A 215 16.89 -16.29 3.41
N GLY A 216 15.64 -16.33 2.93
CA GLY A 216 14.71 -15.21 2.93
C GLY A 216 13.33 -15.61 2.43
N ALA A 217 12.42 -14.63 2.39
CA ALA A 217 11.12 -14.74 1.76
C ALA A 217 10.84 -13.43 1.00
N ASP A 218 10.82 -13.49 -0.32
CA ASP A 218 10.68 -12.33 -1.19
C ASP A 218 9.20 -12.03 -1.48
N PRO A 219 8.77 -10.74 -1.43
CA PRO A 219 7.41 -10.39 -1.80
C PRO A 219 7.12 -10.62 -3.28
N GLY A 220 6.11 -11.45 -3.57
CA GLY A 220 5.55 -11.62 -4.90
C GLY A 220 4.43 -10.63 -5.19
N MET A 221 3.52 -11.03 -6.08
CA MET A 221 2.39 -10.18 -6.48
C MET A 221 1.37 -10.07 -5.34
N ALA A 222 1.27 -8.88 -4.74
CA ALA A 222 0.30 -8.63 -3.69
C ALA A 222 -1.15 -8.67 -4.21
N ALA A 223 -2.05 -9.26 -3.42
CA ALA A 223 -3.47 -9.37 -3.73
C ALA A 223 -4.32 -8.94 -2.52
N LEU A 224 -5.26 -8.02 -2.76
CA LEU A 224 -6.33 -7.72 -1.81
C LEU A 224 -7.63 -8.33 -2.32
N THR A 225 -8.10 -9.37 -1.65
CA THR A 225 -9.35 -10.06 -1.95
C THR A 225 -10.32 -9.95 -0.78
N GLY A 226 -11.59 -10.19 -1.04
CA GLY A 226 -12.59 -10.14 0.01
C GLY A 226 -14.01 -10.25 -0.52
N ARG A 227 -14.94 -10.42 0.42
CA ARG A 227 -16.38 -10.45 0.19
C ARG A 227 -17.03 -9.47 1.15
N ILE A 228 -17.99 -8.68 0.65
CA ILE A 228 -18.79 -7.79 1.48
C ILE A 228 -20.25 -8.04 1.17
N GLU A 229 -21.02 -8.39 2.20
CA GLU A 229 -22.47 -8.50 2.09
C GLU A 229 -23.12 -7.21 2.56
N VAL A 230 -24.04 -6.68 1.75
CA VAL A 230 -24.64 -5.37 1.98
C VAL A 230 -26.16 -5.50 1.91
N ARG A 231 -26.85 -4.90 2.88
CA ARG A 231 -28.28 -4.65 2.81
C ARG A 231 -28.50 -3.21 2.33
N PHE A 232 -29.02 -3.06 1.12
CA PHE A 232 -29.39 -1.75 0.58
C PHE A 232 -30.62 -1.20 1.30
N ALA A 233 -30.63 0.11 1.54
CA ALA A 233 -31.75 0.78 2.21
C ALA A 233 -32.97 0.96 1.28
N GLU A 234 -32.74 1.09 -0.03
CA GLU A 234 -33.77 1.26 -1.05
C GLU A 234 -33.47 0.42 -2.30
N ARG A 235 -34.50 0.04 -3.07
CA ARG A 235 -34.31 -0.61 -4.38
C ARG A 235 -33.53 0.35 -5.29
N PRO A 236 -32.45 -0.10 -5.96
CA PRO A 236 -31.79 0.74 -6.96
C PRO A 236 -32.81 1.09 -8.05
N ARG A 237 -33.09 2.38 -8.25
CA ARG A 237 -33.79 2.82 -9.47
C ARG A 237 -32.83 2.52 -10.64
N HIS A 238 -33.23 1.55 -11.47
CA HIS A 238 -32.51 0.95 -12.59
C HIS A 238 -31.33 -0.01 -12.26
N PRO A 239 -31.37 -1.27 -12.74
CA PRO A 239 -30.19 -2.13 -12.82
C PRO A 239 -29.37 -1.70 -14.05
N SER A 240 -28.61 -0.62 -13.94
CA SER A 240 -27.56 -0.38 -14.92
C SER A 240 -26.41 -1.31 -14.59
N HIS A 241 -26.24 -2.38 -15.37
CA HIS A 241 -25.08 -3.28 -15.36
C HIS A 241 -23.81 -2.55 -15.85
N ARG A 242 -23.45 -1.42 -15.24
CA ARG A 242 -22.16 -0.78 -15.45
C ARG A 242 -21.21 -1.30 -14.38
N ARG A 243 -20.18 -2.04 -14.83
CA ARG A 243 -19.04 -2.40 -13.99
C ARG A 243 -18.37 -1.11 -13.53
N HIS A 244 -18.51 -0.77 -12.26
CA HIS A 244 -17.87 0.40 -11.66
C HIS A 244 -16.70 -0.06 -10.80
N ALA A 245 -15.53 0.53 -11.01
CA ALA A 245 -14.39 0.37 -10.12
C ALA A 245 -14.74 1.01 -8.76
N LEU A 246 -15.01 0.17 -7.76
CA LEU A 246 -15.21 0.60 -6.38
C LEU A 246 -13.83 0.76 -5.73
N ARG A 247 -13.41 2.00 -5.44
CA ARG A 247 -12.35 2.23 -4.45
C ARG A 247 -12.94 1.97 -3.06
N ALA A 248 -12.80 0.75 -2.55
CA ALA A 248 -13.14 0.44 -1.18
C ALA A 248 -12.10 1.06 -0.24
N ARG A 249 -12.52 1.98 0.62
CA ARG A 249 -11.72 2.45 1.77
C ARG A 249 -12.29 1.81 3.02
N VAL A 250 -11.51 0.96 3.67
CA VAL A 250 -11.82 0.47 5.02
C VAL A 250 -11.32 1.52 6.01
N ARG A 251 -12.24 2.15 6.75
CA ARG A 251 -11.90 3.10 7.81
C ARG A 251 -12.24 2.46 9.16
N LEU A 252 -11.23 2.07 9.91
CA LEU A 252 -11.38 1.67 11.31
C LEU A 252 -11.43 2.94 12.17
N GLN A 253 -12.51 3.16 12.91
CA GLN A 253 -12.65 4.30 13.82
C GLN A 253 -12.64 3.81 15.28
N PRO A 254 -11.75 4.32 16.15
CA PRO A 254 -11.72 3.93 17.55
C PRO A 254 -12.98 4.46 18.26
N ARG A 255 -13.46 3.74 19.28
CA ARG A 255 -14.67 4.10 20.05
C ARG A 255 -14.50 5.36 20.92
N CYS A 256 -13.31 5.93 21.01
CA CYS A 256 -13.02 7.08 21.88
C CYS A 256 -13.49 8.41 21.27
N GLU A 257 -14.74 8.47 20.81
CA GLU A 257 -15.59 9.67 20.89
C GLU A 257 -16.65 9.40 21.96
N ARG A 258 -16.21 9.28 23.22
CA ARG A 258 -17.07 9.77 24.30
C ARG A 258 -16.83 11.28 24.33
N GLN A 259 -17.60 12.03 23.54
CA GLN A 259 -18.01 13.35 24.00
C GLN A 259 -18.81 13.09 25.28
N LEU A 260 -18.12 13.12 26.42
CA LEU A 260 -18.73 13.39 27.69
C LEU A 260 -19.28 14.82 27.59
N HIS A 261 -20.50 14.94 27.10
CA HIS A 261 -21.34 16.09 27.41
C HIS A 261 -21.61 16.02 28.91
N LEU A 262 -20.73 16.62 29.71
CA LEU A 262 -21.16 17.09 31.03
C LEU A 262 -22.17 18.21 30.76
N HIS A 263 -23.44 17.84 30.76
CA HIS A 263 -24.50 18.80 31.04
C HIS A 263 -24.34 19.23 32.50
N SER A 264 -23.60 20.31 32.73
CA SER A 264 -23.75 21.10 33.95
C SER A 264 -25.05 21.89 33.82
N PRO A 265 -26.07 21.67 34.67
CA PRO A 265 -27.25 22.52 34.67
C PRO A 265 -26.87 23.92 35.17
N CYS A 266 -27.07 24.92 34.30
CA CYS A 266 -27.04 26.32 34.67
C CYS A 266 -28.04 26.60 35.80
N ARG A 267 -27.54 27.08 36.94
CA ARG A 267 -28.28 27.97 37.85
C ARG A 267 -27.67 29.36 37.73
N LEU A 268 -28.41 30.28 37.13
CA LEU A 268 -28.38 31.72 37.45
C LEU A 268 -29.46 31.95 38.54
N PRO A 269 -29.52 33.08 39.29
CA PRO A 269 -28.89 34.39 39.00
C PRO A 269 -28.33 35.15 40.23
N ALA A 270 -27.59 36.25 39.99
CA ALA A 270 -27.78 37.58 40.62
C ALA A 270 -26.81 38.61 39.99
N GLY A 271 -27.29 39.85 39.82
CA GLY A 271 -26.72 40.93 39.01
C GLY A 271 -25.63 41.82 39.66
N PRO A 272 -25.43 43.06 39.17
CA PRO A 272 -24.12 43.58 38.75
C PRO A 272 -23.55 44.72 39.62
N ALA A 273 -22.24 44.96 39.50
CA ALA A 273 -21.52 46.21 39.78
C ALA A 273 -20.07 46.03 39.30
N ASP A 274 -19.27 46.98 38.81
CA ASP A 274 -19.37 48.35 38.30
C ASP A 274 -17.93 48.67 37.80
N ARG A 275 -17.79 49.56 36.81
CA ARG A 275 -16.57 50.33 36.42
C ARG A 275 -15.42 49.71 35.60
N ASP A 276 -15.36 50.19 34.37
CA ASP A 276 -14.15 50.60 33.62
C ASP A 276 -13.64 51.98 34.17
N PRO A 277 -12.55 52.64 33.73
CA PRO A 277 -11.44 52.25 32.83
C PRO A 277 -10.03 52.71 33.31
N ARG A 278 -8.95 52.35 32.58
CA ARG A 278 -7.86 53.26 32.11
C ARG A 278 -6.66 52.49 31.52
N ALA A 279 -6.35 52.78 30.24
CA ALA A 279 -5.02 52.66 29.62
C ALA A 279 -4.27 54.03 29.77
N PRO A 280 -3.13 54.36 29.10
CA PRO A 280 -2.18 53.60 28.24
C PRO A 280 -0.67 53.93 28.47
N GLY A 281 0.26 53.36 27.69
CA GLY A 281 1.66 53.84 27.58
C GLY A 281 2.60 53.03 26.67
N TYR A 282 2.92 53.59 25.49
CA TYR A 282 3.86 53.15 24.43
C TYR A 282 5.36 53.52 24.75
N PRO A 283 6.34 53.51 23.81
CA PRO A 283 7.15 52.41 23.26
C PRO A 283 8.69 52.65 23.36
N GLY A 284 9.51 51.72 22.86
CA GLY A 284 10.96 51.97 22.69
C GLY A 284 11.63 51.03 21.69
N GLN A 285 12.00 51.57 20.52
CA GLN A 285 12.86 50.97 19.51
C GLN A 285 14.34 51.05 19.91
N PHE A 286 15.18 50.14 19.43
CA PHE A 286 16.56 50.46 19.03
C PHE A 286 17.01 49.60 17.83
N ARG A 287 17.59 50.29 16.84
CA ARG A 287 18.26 49.80 15.63
C ARG A 287 19.73 50.17 15.74
N LEU A 288 20.64 49.33 15.26
CA LEU A 288 21.96 49.74 14.76
C LEU A 288 22.35 48.92 13.53
N ALA A 289 23.06 49.56 12.61
CA ALA A 289 23.43 49.11 11.27
C ALA A 289 24.95 49.16 11.06
N GLY A 290 25.45 48.46 10.03
CA GLY A 290 26.79 48.59 9.44
C GLY A 290 27.47 47.22 9.28
N GLY A 291 28.06 46.81 8.15
CA GLY A 291 28.40 47.51 6.91
C GLY A 291 28.79 46.54 5.78
N GLN A 292 29.10 47.14 4.63
CA GLN A 292 29.50 46.56 3.33
C GLN A 292 30.85 45.79 3.47
N SER A 293 31.35 44.92 2.58
CA SER A 293 31.38 44.86 1.11
C SER A 293 32.10 43.55 0.66
N HIS A 294 32.09 43.28 -0.66
CA HIS A 294 32.99 42.46 -1.50
C HIS A 294 32.49 41.09 -2.03
N GLN A 295 32.18 41.10 -3.34
CA GLN A 295 32.35 39.98 -4.27
C GLN A 295 33.83 39.76 -4.58
N PRO A 296 34.21 38.54 -5.00
CA PRO A 296 34.60 38.35 -6.40
C PRO A 296 34.07 37.04 -7.04
N ARG A 297 33.93 37.04 -8.38
CA ARG A 297 33.87 35.85 -9.28
C ARG A 297 35.17 35.83 -10.12
N PRO A 298 35.43 34.82 -10.99
CA PRO A 298 35.45 33.36 -10.84
C PRO A 298 36.78 32.75 -11.36
N HIS A 299 37.07 31.45 -11.13
CA HIS A 299 37.83 30.50 -12.00
C HIS A 299 37.92 29.15 -11.26
N VAL A 300 37.19 28.10 -11.67
CA VAL A 300 37.51 27.06 -12.67
C VAL A 300 38.45 25.95 -12.16
N HIS A 301 37.96 24.71 -12.34
CA HIS A 301 38.56 23.37 -12.18
C HIS A 301 38.66 22.73 -10.79
N ARG A 302 37.57 22.05 -10.41
CA ARG A 302 37.67 20.69 -9.84
C ARG A 302 36.45 19.87 -10.20
N ARG A 303 36.64 18.82 -11.01
CA ARG A 303 35.62 17.81 -11.30
C ARG A 303 35.20 17.09 -10.01
N PRO A 304 33.90 16.96 -9.69
CA PRO A 304 33.43 15.91 -8.80
C PRO A 304 32.84 14.75 -9.60
N ARG A 305 33.11 13.57 -9.06
CA ARG A 305 32.68 12.24 -9.51
C ARG A 305 31.16 12.17 -9.68
N GLN A 306 30.72 11.54 -10.77
CA GLN A 306 29.34 11.11 -10.99
C GLN A 306 28.94 10.12 -9.89
N HIS A 307 28.30 10.60 -8.83
CA HIS A 307 27.45 9.76 -7.99
C HIS A 307 26.04 9.83 -8.56
N ARG A 308 25.64 8.78 -9.28
CA ARG A 308 24.23 8.51 -9.65
C ARG A 308 23.41 8.43 -8.35
N HIS A 309 22.79 9.54 -7.96
CA HIS A 309 21.70 9.51 -6.99
C HIS A 309 20.45 9.07 -7.76
N GLY A 310 19.98 7.86 -7.48
CA GLY A 310 18.65 7.42 -7.87
C GLY A 310 17.62 8.28 -7.14
N ILE A 311 17.15 9.34 -7.78
CA ILE A 311 16.02 10.12 -7.33
C ILE A 311 14.78 9.20 -7.49
N LEU A 312 14.22 8.74 -6.37
CA LEU A 312 12.86 8.21 -6.34
C LEU A 312 11.91 9.31 -6.81
N ILE A 313 11.45 9.23 -8.06
CA ILE A 313 10.41 10.11 -8.59
C ILE A 313 9.08 9.67 -7.96
N MET A 314 8.72 10.27 -6.83
CA MET A 314 7.42 10.09 -6.19
C MET A 314 6.35 10.80 -7.03
N ILE A 315 5.39 10.04 -7.57
CA ILE A 315 4.28 10.59 -8.37
C ILE A 315 3.38 11.42 -7.46
N ARG A 316 3.32 12.74 -7.68
CA ARG A 316 2.35 13.61 -7.01
C ARG A 316 1.01 13.50 -7.71
N LEU A 317 0.02 12.94 -7.03
CA LEU A 317 -1.38 12.93 -7.49
C LEU A 317 -1.97 14.35 -7.37
N ASN A 318 -2.04 15.08 -8.49
CA ASN A 318 -2.81 16.32 -8.56
C ASN A 318 -4.31 15.96 -8.72
N LEU A 319 -5.10 16.19 -7.68
CA LEU A 319 -6.55 15.92 -7.64
C LEU A 319 -7.38 17.12 -8.13
N SER A 320 -6.74 18.18 -8.64
CA SER A 320 -7.43 19.34 -9.18
C SER A 320 -7.95 19.03 -10.58
N ASN A 321 -9.27 19.09 -10.77
CA ASN A 321 -9.90 19.06 -12.10
C ASN A 321 -10.02 20.47 -12.70
N ARG A 322 -9.05 21.35 -12.41
CA ARG A 322 -9.01 22.73 -12.92
C ARG A 322 -7.78 22.93 -13.82
N PRO A 323 -7.87 23.79 -14.84
CA PRO A 323 -6.70 24.16 -15.64
C PRO A 323 -5.55 24.68 -14.78
N GLU A 324 -4.33 24.31 -15.13
CA GLU A 324 -3.09 24.67 -14.42
C GLU A 324 -2.08 25.26 -15.40
N TRP A 325 -1.37 26.31 -14.97
CA TRP A 325 -0.25 26.87 -15.72
C TRP A 325 0.98 25.99 -15.55
N LEU A 326 1.64 25.68 -16.66
CA LEU A 326 2.83 24.85 -16.71
C LEU A 326 3.98 25.64 -17.33
N ASP A 327 5.03 25.85 -16.55
CA ASP A 327 6.22 26.59 -16.97
C ASP A 327 7.17 25.65 -17.73
N LEU A 328 7.25 25.82 -19.05
CA LEU A 328 8.05 24.96 -19.92
C LEU A 328 9.51 25.44 -19.98
N LEU A 329 9.71 26.75 -20.13
CA LEU A 329 11.01 27.43 -20.15
C LEU A 329 10.89 28.81 -19.50
N PRO A 330 11.99 29.48 -19.13
CA PRO A 330 11.93 30.85 -18.62
C PRO A 330 11.21 31.78 -19.61
N GLY A 331 10.07 32.35 -19.19
CA GLY A 331 9.25 33.23 -20.02
C GLY A 331 8.25 32.52 -20.95
N LEU A 332 8.19 31.18 -20.94
CA LEU A 332 7.24 30.37 -21.71
C LEU A 332 6.40 29.50 -20.78
N ARG A 333 5.10 29.77 -20.73
CA ARG A 333 4.14 28.97 -19.95
C ARG A 333 2.89 28.63 -20.76
N VAL A 334 2.31 27.47 -20.50
CA VAL A 334 1.09 26.99 -21.14
C VAL A 334 0.03 26.66 -20.11
N LEU A 335 -1.21 27.12 -20.32
CA LEU A 335 -2.35 26.75 -19.50
C LEU A 335 -2.93 25.46 -20.05
N VAL A 336 -2.91 24.40 -19.26
CA VAL A 336 -3.35 23.06 -19.68
C VAL A 336 -4.56 22.60 -18.89
N ALA A 337 -5.52 21.98 -19.58
CA ALA A 337 -6.63 21.26 -18.96
C ALA A 337 -6.13 20.05 -18.15
N PRO A 338 -6.92 19.52 -17.20
CA PRO A 338 -6.55 18.31 -16.47
C PRO A 338 -6.35 17.11 -17.40
N LEU A 339 -5.25 16.37 -17.22
CA LEU A 339 -4.97 15.17 -17.99
C LEU A 339 -5.86 14.02 -17.53
N THR A 340 -6.97 13.80 -18.24
CA THR A 340 -7.94 12.74 -17.92
C THR A 340 -7.73 11.51 -18.80
N THR A 341 -8.22 10.35 -18.33
CA THR A 341 -8.22 9.12 -19.15
C THR A 341 -8.97 9.32 -20.47
N ALA A 342 -10.02 10.14 -20.50
CA ALA A 342 -10.76 10.45 -21.72
C ALA A 342 -9.92 11.25 -22.74
N LEU A 343 -9.10 12.20 -22.26
CA LEU A 343 -8.18 12.97 -23.10
C LEU A 343 -7.08 12.06 -23.67
N MET A 344 -6.50 11.18 -22.84
CA MET A 344 -5.50 10.21 -23.31
C MET A 344 -6.05 9.23 -24.34
N VAL A 345 -7.28 8.72 -24.12
CA VAL A 345 -7.94 7.81 -25.08
C VAL A 345 -8.27 8.54 -26.39
N SER A 346 -8.71 9.80 -26.34
CA SER A 346 -9.00 10.57 -27.55
C SER A 346 -7.74 11.06 -28.29
N ALA A 347 -6.61 11.23 -27.58
CA ALA A 347 -5.31 11.50 -28.16
C ALA A 347 -4.72 10.27 -28.86
N ARG A 348 -4.90 9.07 -28.30
CA ARG A 348 -4.49 7.80 -28.93
C ARG A 348 -5.19 7.52 -30.25
N ALA A 349 -6.43 7.98 -30.40
CA ALA A 349 -7.22 7.84 -31.63
C ALA A 349 -6.95 8.98 -32.63
N ASP A 350 -5.85 9.72 -32.50
CA ASP A 350 -5.48 10.77 -33.45
C ASP A 350 -4.96 10.12 -34.75
N PRO A 351 -5.52 10.44 -35.93
CA PRO A 351 -5.14 9.82 -37.19
C PRO A 351 -3.64 9.93 -37.50
N LEU A 352 -2.98 10.99 -37.04
CA LEU A 352 -1.55 11.20 -37.23
C LEU A 352 -0.68 10.22 -36.42
N ILE A 353 -1.27 9.49 -35.47
CA ILE A 353 -0.62 8.39 -34.73
C ILE A 353 -0.87 7.07 -35.43
N ASP A 354 -2.08 6.85 -35.96
CA ASP A 354 -2.44 5.64 -36.73
C ASP A 354 -1.68 5.54 -38.07
N ASP A 355 -1.35 6.69 -38.67
CA ASP A 355 -0.56 6.76 -39.91
C ASP A 355 0.95 6.45 -39.70
N LEU A 356 1.41 6.33 -38.44
CA LEU A 356 2.78 5.92 -38.14
C LEU A 356 2.92 4.40 -38.25
N SER A 357 3.71 3.93 -39.21
CA SER A 357 4.02 2.51 -39.38
C SER A 357 4.75 1.91 -38.16
N GLU A 358 4.66 0.59 -37.95
CA GLU A 358 5.39 -0.16 -36.91
C GLU A 358 6.94 0.00 -37.01
N THR A 359 7.47 0.58 -38.09
CA THR A 359 8.90 0.88 -38.28
C THR A 359 9.30 2.31 -37.93
N SER A 360 8.37 3.15 -37.47
CA SER A 360 8.67 4.54 -37.06
C SER A 360 9.50 4.55 -35.77
N SER A 361 10.38 5.54 -35.60
CA SER A 361 11.22 5.59 -34.40
C SER A 361 10.37 5.83 -33.14
N GLN A 362 10.88 5.38 -31.99
CA GLN A 362 10.21 5.60 -30.70
C GLN A 362 10.04 7.10 -30.40
N GLU A 363 10.96 7.94 -30.91
CA GLU A 363 10.95 9.39 -30.76
C GLU A 363 9.85 10.03 -31.60
N ASP A 364 9.66 9.59 -32.85
CA ASP A 364 8.59 10.08 -33.73
C ASP A 364 7.20 9.74 -33.14
N MET A 365 7.05 8.54 -32.58
CA MET A 365 5.83 8.11 -31.90
C MET A 365 5.56 8.95 -30.63
N ALA A 366 6.61 9.25 -29.86
CA ALA A 366 6.50 10.07 -28.66
C ALA A 366 6.15 11.53 -28.99
N LEU A 367 6.72 12.08 -30.07
CA LEU A 367 6.42 13.42 -30.56
C LEU A 367 4.99 13.52 -31.09
N ALA A 368 4.55 12.57 -31.92
CA ALA A 368 3.18 12.54 -32.43
C ALA A 368 2.14 12.43 -31.30
N MET A 369 2.40 11.59 -30.30
CA MET A 369 1.56 11.48 -29.10
C MET A 369 1.55 12.79 -28.30
N ALA A 370 2.70 13.43 -28.10
CA ALA A 370 2.79 14.71 -27.40
C ALA A 370 1.95 15.79 -28.08
N LYS A 371 2.06 15.90 -29.41
CA LYS A 371 1.31 16.85 -30.23
C LYS A 371 -0.20 16.58 -30.15
N ALA A 372 -0.63 15.32 -30.27
CA ALA A 372 -2.03 14.94 -30.15
C ALA A 372 -2.63 15.29 -28.77
N VAL A 373 -1.86 15.06 -27.70
CA VAL A 373 -2.25 15.43 -26.33
C VAL A 373 -2.31 16.95 -26.17
N ALA A 374 -1.28 17.67 -26.61
CA ALA A 374 -1.19 19.12 -26.47
C ALA A 374 -2.31 19.86 -27.19
N ARG A 375 -2.65 19.46 -28.43
CA ARG A 375 -3.78 20.03 -29.19
C ARG A 375 -5.13 19.95 -28.47
N ARG A 376 -5.29 18.98 -27.55
CA ARG A 376 -6.52 18.77 -26.76
C ARG A 376 -6.45 19.37 -25.36
N ALA A 377 -5.24 19.58 -24.87
CA ALA A 377 -4.98 19.99 -23.49
C ALA A 377 -4.68 21.48 -23.34
N VAL A 378 -3.98 22.10 -24.29
CA VAL A 378 -3.55 23.50 -24.19
C VAL A 378 -4.74 24.42 -24.45
N LEU A 379 -5.03 25.30 -23.49
CA LEU A 379 -6.12 26.26 -23.54
C LEU A 379 -5.60 27.66 -23.88
N GLU A 380 -4.49 28.05 -23.26
CA GLU A 380 -3.84 29.36 -23.42
C GLU A 380 -2.32 29.19 -23.31
N TRP A 381 -1.55 30.18 -23.77
CA TRP A 381 -0.10 30.22 -23.58
C TRP A 381 0.40 31.66 -23.39
N GLU A 382 1.61 31.81 -22.88
CA GLU A 382 2.33 33.07 -22.83
C GLU A 382 3.79 32.84 -23.21
N GLY A 383 4.38 33.81 -23.91
CA GLY A 383 5.78 33.72 -24.36
C GLY A 383 5.97 33.08 -25.73
N VAL A 384 4.89 32.85 -26.49
CA VAL A 384 4.95 32.38 -27.88
C VAL A 384 4.70 33.57 -28.81
N GLY A 385 5.71 33.89 -29.61
CA GLY A 385 5.66 34.95 -30.61
C GLY A 385 5.92 34.43 -32.02
N ASP A 386 5.49 35.20 -33.03
CA ASP A 386 5.89 35.00 -34.42
C ASP A 386 7.31 35.54 -34.67
N ASP A 387 7.79 35.44 -35.90
CA ASP A 387 9.13 35.90 -36.29
C ASP A 387 9.33 37.42 -36.08
N ASP A 388 8.24 38.18 -35.95
CA ASP A 388 8.23 39.63 -35.68
C ASP A 388 8.08 39.95 -34.17
N GLY A 389 7.99 38.93 -33.31
CA GLY A 389 7.88 39.06 -31.86
C GLY A 389 6.47 39.39 -31.35
N ASN A 390 5.43 39.31 -32.19
CA ASN A 390 4.05 39.51 -31.78
C ASN A 390 3.47 38.23 -31.16
N LEU A 391 2.66 38.38 -30.11
CA LEU A 391 2.03 37.24 -29.46
C LEU A 391 1.08 36.50 -30.41
N VAL A 392 1.32 35.21 -30.60
CA VAL A 392 0.50 34.34 -31.45
C VAL A 392 -0.64 33.76 -30.61
N PRO A 393 -1.87 33.64 -31.10
CA PRO A 393 -2.93 32.91 -30.41
C PRO A 393 -2.70 31.39 -30.48
N VAL A 394 -3.19 30.64 -29.48
CA VAL A 394 -3.11 29.17 -29.49
C VAL A 394 -3.81 28.61 -30.73
N SER A 395 -3.08 27.84 -31.53
CA SER A 395 -3.59 27.14 -32.70
C SER A 395 -2.97 25.75 -32.81
N PRO A 396 -3.63 24.76 -33.45
CA PRO A 396 -3.06 23.43 -33.64
C PRO A 396 -1.67 23.44 -34.32
N ALA A 397 -1.52 24.24 -35.37
CA ALA A 397 -0.25 24.39 -36.08
C ALA A 397 0.82 25.05 -35.20
N GLY A 398 0.44 26.04 -34.40
CA GLY A 398 1.36 26.68 -33.45
C GLY A 398 1.77 25.77 -32.30
N ILE A 399 0.87 24.89 -31.83
CA ILE A 399 1.20 23.85 -30.82
C ILE A 399 2.19 22.85 -31.39
N ASP A 400 1.98 22.40 -32.64
CA ASP A 400 2.87 21.47 -33.30
C ASP A 400 4.27 22.08 -33.48
N ALA A 401 4.35 23.34 -33.94
CA ALA A 401 5.60 24.08 -34.07
C ALA A 401 6.30 24.32 -32.73
N LEU A 402 5.55 24.62 -31.67
CA LEU A 402 6.08 24.78 -30.32
C LEU A 402 6.71 23.49 -29.79
N LEU A 403 6.11 22.34 -30.09
CA LEU A 403 6.63 21.03 -29.70
C LEU A 403 7.71 20.48 -30.64
N ASP A 404 7.94 21.09 -31.81
CA ASP A 404 9.14 20.78 -32.61
C ASP A 404 10.42 21.34 -31.97
N ILE A 405 10.29 22.27 -31.03
CA ILE A 405 11.40 22.76 -30.22
C ILE A 405 11.74 21.72 -29.15
N TRP A 406 12.84 21.00 -29.34
CA TRP A 406 13.23 19.87 -28.49
C TRP A 406 13.17 20.15 -26.97
N PRO A 407 13.75 21.25 -26.43
CA PRO A 407 13.66 21.55 -25.00
C PRO A 407 12.22 21.74 -24.49
N VAL A 408 11.32 22.25 -25.33
CA VAL A 408 9.92 22.47 -24.98
C VAL A 408 9.15 21.15 -25.00
N PHE A 409 9.40 20.31 -26.00
CA PHE A 409 8.87 18.94 -26.05
C PHE A 409 9.28 18.13 -24.82
N GLU A 410 10.57 18.15 -24.45
CA GLU A 410 11.08 17.41 -23.30
C GLU A 410 10.42 17.90 -21.99
N ALA A 411 10.31 19.22 -21.82
CA ALA A 411 9.63 19.81 -20.67
C ALA A 411 8.14 19.43 -20.62
N PHE A 412 7.44 19.47 -21.75
CA PHE A 412 6.02 19.13 -21.83
C PHE A 412 5.78 17.63 -21.57
N GLN A 413 6.62 16.76 -22.14
CA GLN A 413 6.59 15.33 -21.87
C GLN A 413 6.81 15.03 -20.38
N ALA A 414 7.88 15.57 -19.78
CA ALA A 414 8.23 15.30 -18.39
C ALA A 414 7.19 15.86 -17.39
N GLN A 415 6.69 17.07 -17.65
CA GLN A 415 5.83 17.77 -16.68
C GLN A 415 4.35 17.47 -16.85
N TYR A 416 3.88 17.18 -18.07
CA TYR A 416 2.45 16.98 -18.36
C TYR A 416 2.14 15.53 -18.75
N VAL A 417 2.75 15.01 -19.82
CA VAL A 417 2.39 13.69 -20.39
C VAL A 417 2.82 12.52 -19.50
N ALA A 418 4.01 12.57 -18.92
CA ALA A 418 4.53 11.53 -18.02
C ALA A 418 3.65 11.33 -16.77
N ARG A 419 2.94 12.38 -16.34
CA ARG A 419 1.94 12.28 -15.25
C ARG A 419 0.75 11.38 -15.63
N GLY A 420 0.42 11.25 -16.92
CA GLY A 420 -0.66 10.40 -17.42
C GLY A 420 -0.21 9.02 -17.88
N LEU A 421 0.97 8.89 -18.48
CA LEU A 421 1.48 7.60 -18.98
C LEU A 421 1.97 6.65 -17.88
N MET A 422 2.24 7.15 -16.67
CA MET A 422 2.47 6.29 -15.50
C MET A 422 1.26 5.43 -15.12
N LEU A 423 0.04 5.76 -15.59
CA LEU A 423 -1.15 4.91 -15.43
C LEU A 423 -1.23 3.77 -16.45
N ASP A 424 -0.56 3.86 -17.60
CA ASP A 424 -0.58 2.82 -18.64
C ASP A 424 0.54 1.80 -18.49
N LEU A 425 1.65 2.15 -17.82
CA LEU A 425 2.68 1.18 -17.45
C LEU A 425 2.15 0.12 -16.46
N GLU A 426 1.12 0.44 -15.65
CA GLU A 426 0.37 -0.55 -14.85
C GLU A 426 -0.49 -1.49 -15.72
N LYS A 427 -0.84 -1.11 -16.95
CA LYS A 427 -1.69 -1.89 -17.86
C LYS A 427 -0.90 -2.80 -18.81
N ASN A 428 0.31 -2.40 -19.20
CA ASN A 428 1.11 -3.15 -20.18
C ASN A 428 1.81 -4.40 -19.60
N ALA A 429 1.70 -4.67 -18.30
CA ALA A 429 2.04 -5.98 -17.72
C ALA A 429 0.95 -7.05 -17.92
N SER A 430 -0.18 -6.69 -18.57
CA SER A 430 -1.24 -7.62 -18.96
C SER A 430 -1.47 -7.57 -20.47
N ALA A 431 -0.48 -8.01 -21.25
CA ALA A 431 -0.75 -8.38 -22.64
C ALA A 431 -1.63 -9.65 -22.66
N PRO A 432 -2.77 -9.66 -23.38
CA PRO A 432 -3.45 -10.91 -23.70
C PRO A 432 -2.47 -11.78 -24.50
N LEU A 433 -2.35 -13.05 -24.14
CA LEU A 433 -1.68 -14.05 -24.98
C LEU A 433 -2.23 -13.95 -26.41
N PRO A 434 -1.38 -14.13 -27.46
CA PRO A 434 -1.87 -14.16 -28.83
C PRO A 434 -2.97 -15.20 -28.92
N THR A 435 -4.14 -14.78 -29.40
CA THR A 435 -5.27 -15.66 -29.68
C THR A 435 -4.81 -16.73 -30.66
N GLY A 436 -4.53 -17.93 -30.14
CA GLY A 436 -4.36 -19.12 -30.96
C GLY A 436 -5.63 -19.36 -31.78
N PRO A 437 -5.53 -19.85 -33.03
CA PRO A 437 -6.68 -20.02 -33.90
C PRO A 437 -7.43 -21.28 -33.48
N SER A 438 -8.29 -21.19 -32.46
CA SER A 438 -9.22 -22.28 -32.18
C SER A 438 -10.45 -22.10 -33.05
N ALA A 439 -10.45 -22.80 -34.19
CA ALA A 439 -11.66 -23.20 -34.90
C ALA A 439 -12.67 -23.80 -33.90
N GLY A 440 -13.95 -23.49 -34.07
CA GLY A 440 -15.03 -23.93 -33.18
C GLY A 440 -15.00 -25.45 -32.97
N ALA A 441 -15.07 -25.84 -31.69
CA ALA A 441 -15.15 -27.25 -31.29
C ALA A 441 -16.35 -27.93 -31.96
N THR A 442 -16.09 -29.00 -32.71
CA THR A 442 -17.15 -29.85 -33.27
C THR A 442 -17.65 -30.78 -32.17
N ALA A 443 -18.96 -30.76 -31.90
CA ALA A 443 -19.58 -31.59 -30.89
C ALA A 443 -19.47 -33.08 -31.26
N THR A 444 -18.79 -33.88 -30.43
CA THR A 444 -18.59 -35.32 -30.61
C THR A 444 -19.64 -36.19 -29.90
N ALA A 445 -20.62 -35.59 -29.22
CA ALA A 445 -21.68 -36.31 -28.52
C ALA A 445 -23.02 -36.25 -29.27
N ARG A 446 -23.64 -37.42 -29.54
CA ARG A 446 -25.00 -37.48 -30.11
C ARG A 446 -26.04 -37.12 -29.05
N PRO A 447 -27.12 -36.39 -29.41
CA PRO A 447 -28.19 -36.03 -28.46
C PRO A 447 -28.95 -37.26 -27.95
N ALA A 448 -29.29 -37.27 -26.66
CA ALA A 448 -30.10 -38.32 -26.04
C ALA A 448 -31.57 -38.24 -26.50
N GLN A 449 -32.19 -39.40 -26.77
CA GLN A 449 -33.50 -39.49 -27.44
C GLN A 449 -34.74 -39.32 -26.55
N ALA A 450 -34.63 -39.26 -25.22
CA ALA A 450 -35.77 -38.94 -24.36
C ALA A 450 -35.36 -38.50 -22.94
N PRO A 451 -36.14 -37.65 -22.25
CA PRO A 451 -35.95 -37.35 -20.83
C PRO A 451 -36.36 -38.53 -19.94
N ALA A 452 -35.57 -38.83 -18.91
CA ALA A 452 -35.90 -39.84 -17.90
C ALA A 452 -36.97 -39.33 -16.91
N PRO A 453 -37.88 -40.19 -16.40
CA PRO A 453 -38.90 -39.79 -15.43
C PRO A 453 -38.32 -39.57 -14.03
N THR A 454 -38.84 -38.56 -13.33
CA THR A 454 -38.44 -38.18 -11.98
C THR A 454 -38.90 -39.20 -10.93
N ALA A 455 -38.04 -39.52 -9.96
CA ALA A 455 -38.33 -40.45 -8.86
C ALA A 455 -39.39 -39.90 -7.88
N PRO A 456 -40.20 -40.75 -7.24
CA PRO A 456 -41.15 -40.34 -6.20
C PRO A 456 -40.40 -39.91 -4.92
N GLN A 457 -40.91 -38.89 -4.25
CA GLN A 457 -40.44 -38.47 -2.92
C GLN A 457 -41.13 -39.33 -1.85
N ASP A 458 -40.33 -39.89 -0.94
CA ASP A 458 -40.78 -40.37 0.39
C ASP A 458 -40.63 -39.26 1.43
#